data_AF-A0A849M2I1-F1
#
_entry.id   AF-A0A849M2I1-F1
#
_cell.length_a   1.000
_cell.length_b   1.000
_cell.length_c   1.000
_cell.angle_alpha   90.00
_cell.angle_beta   90.00
_cell.angle_gamma   90.00
#
_symmetry.space_group_name_H-M   'P 1'
#
loop_
_entity.id
_entity.type
_entity.pdbx_description
1 polymer ?
#
loop_
_entity_poly.entity_id
_entity_poly.type
_entity_poly.pdbx_seq_one_letter_code
_entity_poly.pdbx_strand_id
1 'polypeptide(L)'
;MFRNLIKVFFIGLTLLIWSCSGSKSTTEQTPQFADQEMQDRVDDLLDKIDDNPTNPEYRRQLADLYVENGRGLDALQTLEGGLAIDPNDAETKFQYGEIAEQVGDNRKAFTAYKEVLQSSSGNDYLDRIAPKFVDAFTVTKVMATSANEAFGSFSSDGDKIIYQSDHNGNWDLFEYTISTQDTNQITTTPAHEESPVYNPKTNFIAYTSTVEDHRNVDVNMLVRDIFLYDRDNERHINVTLNSSDDWKPKFSHNGEFIAFMSERDDLRDVDFSQLKGEIYVMEKDGRFQLRVTNNDGFDGGASIAPGSTEENGSLFFDSDQNGKFEIFKSNFKGDDITQVTFNPNSNDVSPDVSANGDKIAFFSDRDGNYELYMMNSDGSAQMRLTSNPADDFNPVFSPDGTKILFHSNRSGNYDLYLLDLNQQGSAPAMFQVIANIDQALQAL
;
A
#
# COMPACT_ATOMS: atom_id res chain seq x y z
N MET A 1 -3.99 -60.88 26.28
CA MET A 1 -5.01 -61.75 25.64
C MET A 1 -5.33 -61.12 24.29
N PHE A 2 -4.76 -61.60 23.19
CA PHE A 2 -5.46 -62.33 22.11
C PHE A 2 -6.74 -61.59 21.65
N ARG A 3 -6.95 -61.18 20.38
CA ARG A 3 -6.48 -61.73 19.11
C ARG A 3 -6.96 -60.84 17.93
N ASN A 4 -6.05 -60.57 16.98
CA ASN A 4 -6.19 -60.37 15.53
C ASN A 4 -7.58 -60.55 14.85
N LEU A 5 -7.90 -59.77 13.80
CA LEU A 5 -7.59 -60.19 12.41
C LEU A 5 -7.97 -59.16 11.32
N ILE A 6 -6.98 -58.94 10.47
CA ILE A 6 -6.96 -58.40 9.10
C ILE A 6 -7.96 -59.14 8.18
N LYS A 7 -8.62 -58.41 7.26
CA LYS A 7 -9.08 -58.98 5.99
C LYS A 7 -8.79 -58.03 4.82
N VAL A 8 -7.81 -58.45 4.03
CA VAL A 8 -7.53 -58.02 2.65
C VAL A 8 -8.50 -58.76 1.72
N PHE A 9 -9.07 -58.07 0.74
CA PHE A 9 -9.64 -58.70 -0.45
C PHE A 9 -9.08 -58.02 -1.69
N PHE A 10 -8.51 -58.84 -2.57
CA PHE A 10 -7.90 -58.50 -3.83
C PHE A 10 -8.70 -59.19 -4.94
N ILE A 11 -8.57 -58.66 -6.16
CA ILE A 11 -8.89 -59.25 -7.49
C ILE A 11 -10.17 -58.73 -8.15
N GLY A 12 -9.95 -58.07 -9.28
CA GLY A 12 -10.95 -57.77 -10.30
C GLY A 12 -10.42 -56.96 -11.49
N LEU A 13 -9.17 -57.16 -11.92
CA LEU A 13 -8.60 -56.54 -13.11
C LEU A 13 -9.27 -57.15 -14.36
N THR A 14 -10.14 -56.38 -15.02
CA THR A 14 -10.68 -56.72 -16.34
C THR A 14 -10.01 -55.86 -17.40
N LEU A 15 -9.13 -56.51 -18.16
CA LEU A 15 -8.59 -56.02 -19.43
C LEU A 15 -9.71 -56.02 -20.47
N LEU A 16 -10.01 -54.86 -21.03
CA LEU A 16 -10.74 -54.71 -22.29
C LEU A 16 -9.84 -53.93 -23.26
N ILE A 17 -9.17 -54.69 -24.12
CA ILE A 17 -8.50 -54.18 -25.31
C ILE A 17 -9.52 -54.21 -26.43
N TRP A 18 -9.85 -53.06 -26.99
CA TRP A 18 -10.36 -52.96 -28.37
C TRP A 18 -9.52 -51.94 -29.14
N SER A 19 -9.20 -52.32 -30.36
CA SER A 19 -8.12 -51.81 -31.21
C SER A 19 -8.55 -50.65 -32.13
N CYS A 20 -7.60 -49.74 -32.36
CA CYS A 20 -7.29 -48.96 -33.56
C CYS A 20 -8.41 -48.13 -34.26
N SER A 21 -8.24 -46.81 -34.24
CA SER A 21 -8.07 -45.95 -35.42
C SER A 21 -8.36 -44.49 -35.07
N GLY A 22 -7.40 -43.59 -35.32
CA GLY A 22 -7.62 -42.14 -35.28
C GLY A 22 -6.59 -41.43 -34.43
N SER A 23 -5.51 -40.96 -35.07
CA SER A 23 -4.62 -39.96 -34.51
C SER A 23 -5.42 -38.71 -34.14
N LYS A 24 -5.49 -38.38 -32.86
CA LYS A 24 -5.74 -37.00 -32.43
C LYS A 24 -4.55 -36.56 -31.61
N SER A 25 -3.98 -35.44 -32.04
CA SER A 25 -3.05 -34.63 -31.28
C SER A 25 -3.60 -34.45 -29.87
N THR A 26 -2.68 -34.37 -28.91
CA THR A 26 -2.89 -33.87 -27.56
C THR A 26 -3.77 -32.62 -27.61
N THR A 27 -5.07 -32.81 -27.36
CA THR A 27 -6.03 -31.72 -27.25
C THR A 27 -5.93 -31.28 -25.80
N GLU A 28 -5.26 -30.16 -25.57
CA GLU A 28 -5.44 -29.41 -24.33
C GLU A 28 -6.95 -29.22 -24.15
N GLN A 29 -7.48 -29.64 -23.01
CA GLN A 29 -8.92 -29.54 -22.77
C GLN A 29 -9.27 -28.06 -22.68
N THR A 30 -10.06 -27.58 -23.63
CA THR A 30 -10.63 -26.25 -23.58
C THR A 30 -11.35 -26.08 -22.25
N PRO A 31 -11.08 -24.99 -21.53
CA PRO A 31 -11.79 -24.66 -20.32
C PRO A 31 -13.31 -24.67 -20.46
N GLN A 32 -13.98 -25.15 -19.42
CA GLN A 32 -15.44 -25.22 -19.37
C GLN A 32 -15.96 -24.29 -18.28
N PHE A 33 -17.01 -23.55 -18.61
CA PHE A 33 -17.66 -22.61 -17.73
C PHE A 33 -19.05 -23.07 -17.36
N ALA A 34 -19.46 -22.78 -16.11
CA ALA A 34 -20.78 -23.14 -15.62
C ALA A 34 -21.89 -22.22 -16.18
N ASP A 35 -21.54 -20.99 -16.55
CA ASP A 35 -22.43 -20.06 -17.23
C ASP A 35 -22.47 -20.39 -18.73
N GLN A 36 -23.65 -20.77 -19.21
CA GLN A 36 -23.86 -21.16 -20.60
C GLN A 36 -23.68 -19.99 -21.58
N GLU A 37 -24.11 -18.79 -21.22
CA GLU A 37 -23.97 -17.62 -22.12
C GLU A 37 -22.50 -17.30 -22.32
N MET A 38 -21.71 -17.42 -21.27
CA MET A 38 -20.28 -17.20 -21.36
C MET A 38 -19.56 -18.35 -22.06
N GLN A 39 -19.96 -19.61 -21.84
CA GLN A 39 -19.43 -20.73 -22.60
C GLN A 39 -19.70 -20.57 -24.11
N ASP A 40 -20.89 -20.12 -24.50
CA ASP A 40 -21.25 -19.89 -25.90
C ASP A 40 -20.37 -18.79 -26.54
N ARG A 41 -20.03 -17.74 -25.78
CA ARG A 41 -19.09 -16.68 -26.22
C ARG A 41 -17.67 -17.19 -26.41
N VAL A 42 -17.21 -18.07 -25.53
CA VAL A 42 -15.89 -18.72 -25.62
C VAL A 42 -15.83 -19.61 -26.85
N ASP A 43 -16.86 -20.44 -27.06
CA ASP A 43 -16.94 -21.37 -28.19
C ASP A 43 -16.96 -20.60 -29.54
N ASP A 44 -17.71 -19.50 -29.64
CA ASP A 44 -17.72 -18.64 -30.84
C ASP A 44 -16.33 -18.03 -31.14
N LEU A 45 -15.60 -17.59 -30.11
CA LEU A 45 -14.24 -17.06 -30.28
C LEU A 45 -13.26 -18.15 -30.71
N LEU A 46 -13.39 -19.37 -30.17
CA LEU A 46 -12.57 -20.51 -30.56
C LEU A 46 -12.82 -20.90 -32.02
N ASP A 47 -14.07 -20.97 -32.46
CA ASP A 47 -14.42 -21.25 -33.87
C ASP A 47 -13.81 -20.18 -34.80
N LYS A 48 -13.87 -18.90 -34.42
CA LYS A 48 -13.24 -17.80 -35.17
C LYS A 48 -11.73 -17.91 -35.25
N ILE A 49 -11.08 -18.38 -34.17
CA ILE A 49 -9.64 -18.63 -34.13
C ILE A 49 -9.28 -19.81 -35.04
N ASP A 50 -10.06 -20.89 -35.02
CA ASP A 50 -9.84 -22.06 -35.87
C ASP A 50 -10.00 -21.71 -37.36
N ASP A 51 -11.00 -20.89 -37.69
CA ASP A 51 -11.23 -20.40 -39.06
C ASP A 51 -10.16 -19.40 -39.53
N ASN A 52 -9.63 -18.57 -38.62
CA ASN A 52 -8.68 -17.50 -38.95
C ASN A 52 -7.53 -17.42 -37.93
N PRO A 53 -6.62 -18.41 -37.89
CA PRO A 53 -5.63 -18.54 -36.82
C PRO A 53 -4.61 -17.40 -36.75
N THR A 54 -4.39 -16.69 -37.85
CA THR A 54 -3.46 -15.55 -37.92
C THR A 54 -4.08 -14.21 -37.53
N ASN A 55 -5.37 -14.16 -37.20
CA ASN A 55 -5.98 -12.93 -36.70
C ASN A 55 -5.77 -12.84 -35.18
N PRO A 56 -4.91 -11.94 -34.68
CA PRO A 56 -4.60 -11.90 -33.26
C PRO A 56 -5.77 -11.37 -32.41
N GLU A 57 -6.70 -10.64 -33.01
CA GLU A 57 -7.81 -9.98 -32.31
C GLU A 57 -8.72 -10.97 -31.58
N TYR A 58 -9.01 -12.12 -32.18
CA TYR A 58 -9.88 -13.12 -31.54
C TYR A 58 -9.23 -13.75 -30.30
N ARG A 59 -7.90 -13.93 -30.31
CA ARG A 59 -7.17 -14.42 -29.14
C ARG A 59 -7.12 -13.38 -28.03
N ARG A 60 -6.98 -12.10 -28.38
CA ARG A 60 -7.05 -10.99 -27.42
C ARG A 60 -8.42 -10.88 -26.75
N GLN A 61 -9.50 -10.93 -27.53
CA GLN A 61 -10.87 -10.93 -27.01
C GLN A 61 -11.16 -12.15 -26.12
N LEU A 62 -10.64 -13.32 -26.49
CA LEU A 62 -10.76 -14.52 -25.67
C LEU A 62 -9.97 -14.42 -24.37
N ALA A 63 -8.77 -13.82 -24.41
CA ALA A 63 -7.98 -13.56 -23.21
C ALA A 63 -8.70 -12.59 -22.25
N ASP A 64 -9.29 -11.50 -22.75
CA ASP A 64 -10.09 -10.58 -21.93
C ASP A 64 -11.25 -11.32 -21.25
N LEU A 65 -11.98 -12.15 -22.00
CA LEU A 65 -13.08 -12.94 -21.46
C LEU A 65 -12.62 -13.90 -20.35
N TYR A 66 -11.44 -14.51 -20.50
CA TYR A 66 -10.84 -15.34 -19.45
C TYR A 66 -10.49 -14.52 -18.20
N VAL A 67 -9.90 -13.34 -18.34
CA VAL A 67 -9.55 -12.45 -17.22
C VAL A 67 -10.78 -11.98 -16.46
N GLU A 68 -11.83 -11.53 -17.17
CA GLU A 68 -13.11 -11.11 -16.58
C GLU A 68 -13.75 -12.19 -15.68
N ASN A 69 -13.36 -13.46 -15.87
CA ASN A 69 -13.87 -14.61 -15.15
C ASN A 69 -12.82 -15.26 -14.22
N GLY A 70 -11.74 -14.54 -13.89
CA GLY A 70 -10.72 -15.01 -12.94
C GLY A 70 -9.82 -16.12 -13.48
N ARG A 71 -9.73 -16.28 -14.80
CA ARG A 71 -8.95 -17.33 -15.49
C ARG A 71 -7.71 -16.77 -16.19
N GLY A 72 -6.94 -15.95 -15.48
CA GLY A 72 -5.77 -15.27 -16.06
C GLY A 72 -4.71 -16.21 -16.64
N LEU A 73 -4.50 -17.40 -16.08
CA LEU A 73 -3.55 -18.38 -16.64
C LEU A 73 -3.96 -18.87 -18.05
N ASP A 74 -5.25 -19.05 -18.28
CA ASP A 74 -5.77 -19.46 -19.58
C ASP A 74 -5.75 -18.33 -20.60
N ALA A 75 -5.93 -17.09 -20.10
CA ALA A 75 -5.73 -15.90 -20.90
C ALA A 75 -4.28 -15.80 -21.40
N LEU A 76 -3.29 -16.02 -20.52
CA LEU A 76 -1.88 -16.07 -20.90
C LEU A 76 -1.61 -17.14 -21.96
N GLN A 77 -2.08 -18.37 -21.74
CA GLN A 77 -1.90 -19.46 -22.71
C GLN A 77 -2.53 -19.14 -24.07
N THR A 78 -3.68 -18.47 -24.08
CA THR A 78 -4.37 -18.03 -25.30
C THR A 78 -3.51 -17.03 -26.10
N LEU A 79 -2.90 -16.06 -25.41
CA LEU A 79 -2.02 -15.07 -26.01
C LEU A 79 -0.67 -15.67 -26.44
N GLU A 80 -0.10 -16.61 -25.67
CA GLU A 80 1.10 -17.37 -26.06
C GLU A 80 0.89 -18.08 -27.40
N GLY A 81 -0.30 -18.66 -27.63
CA GLY A 81 -0.67 -19.25 -28.91
C GLY A 81 -0.71 -18.23 -30.07
N GLY A 82 -1.06 -16.97 -29.81
CA GLY A 82 -1.01 -15.89 -30.79
C GLY A 82 0.42 -15.42 -31.08
N LEU A 83 1.23 -15.26 -30.03
CA LEU A 83 2.64 -14.86 -30.13
C LEU A 83 3.51 -15.95 -30.78
N ALA A 84 3.10 -17.21 -30.74
CA ALA A 84 3.73 -18.28 -31.50
C ALA A 84 3.56 -18.12 -33.03
N ILE A 85 2.52 -17.41 -33.47
CA ILE A 85 2.21 -17.15 -34.88
C ILE A 85 2.86 -15.83 -35.33
N ASP A 86 2.67 -14.76 -34.56
CA ASP A 86 3.33 -13.47 -34.77
C ASP A 86 4.05 -13.01 -33.49
N PRO A 87 5.34 -13.33 -33.34
CA PRO A 87 6.13 -12.91 -32.19
C PRO A 87 6.39 -11.40 -32.11
N ASN A 88 5.93 -10.58 -33.08
CA ASN A 88 6.16 -9.15 -33.09
C ASN A 88 4.89 -8.32 -32.87
N ASP A 89 3.74 -8.95 -32.64
CA ASP A 89 2.49 -8.23 -32.33
C ASP A 89 2.60 -7.51 -30.98
N ALA A 90 2.79 -6.20 -31.04
CA ALA A 90 3.00 -5.36 -29.87
C ALA A 90 1.79 -5.28 -28.93
N GLU A 91 0.56 -5.27 -29.47
CA GLU A 91 -0.64 -5.17 -28.62
C GLU A 91 -0.89 -6.49 -27.89
N THR A 92 -0.70 -7.62 -28.58
CA THR A 92 -0.79 -8.95 -27.96
C THR A 92 0.27 -9.12 -26.87
N LYS A 93 1.51 -8.63 -27.08
CA LYS A 93 2.55 -8.64 -26.03
C LYS A 93 2.23 -7.71 -24.87
N PHE A 94 1.72 -6.51 -25.15
CA PHE A 94 1.35 -5.58 -24.09
C PHE A 94 0.24 -6.17 -23.22
N GLN A 95 -0.83 -6.70 -23.82
CA GLN A 95 -1.92 -7.36 -23.10
C GLN A 95 -1.41 -8.59 -22.32
N TYR A 96 -0.51 -9.38 -22.90
CA TYR A 96 0.15 -10.48 -22.18
C TYR A 96 0.92 -9.97 -20.95
N GLY A 97 1.59 -8.82 -21.08
CA GLY A 97 2.27 -8.17 -19.96
C GLY A 97 1.33 -7.79 -18.82
N GLU A 98 0.21 -7.11 -19.13
CA GLU A 98 -0.80 -6.70 -18.16
C GLU A 98 -1.41 -7.90 -17.44
N ILE A 99 -1.75 -8.96 -18.17
CA ILE A 99 -2.34 -10.17 -17.59
C ILE A 99 -1.31 -10.91 -16.74
N ALA A 100 -0.05 -10.96 -17.16
CA ALA A 100 1.01 -11.61 -16.41
C ALA A 100 1.23 -10.94 -15.06
N GLU A 101 1.17 -9.61 -15.03
CA GLU A 101 1.25 -8.82 -13.79
C GLU A 101 0.05 -9.10 -12.88
N GLN A 102 -1.18 -9.14 -13.42
CA GLN A 102 -2.40 -9.46 -12.66
C GLN A 102 -2.38 -10.84 -12.01
N VAL A 103 -1.73 -11.83 -12.63
CA VAL A 103 -1.58 -13.18 -12.05
C VAL A 103 -0.32 -13.35 -11.21
N GLY A 104 0.47 -12.28 -11.03
CA GLY A 104 1.67 -12.27 -10.20
C GLY A 104 2.93 -12.82 -10.86
N ASP A 105 2.96 -13.02 -12.19
CA ASP A 105 4.17 -13.38 -12.94
C ASP A 105 4.89 -12.13 -13.46
N ASN A 106 5.48 -11.38 -12.52
CA ASN A 106 6.20 -10.13 -12.83
C ASN A 106 7.36 -10.33 -13.82
N ARG A 107 7.99 -11.52 -13.84
CA ARG A 107 9.07 -11.79 -14.78
C ARG A 107 8.55 -11.84 -16.21
N LYS A 108 7.42 -12.52 -16.46
CA LYS A 108 6.73 -12.50 -17.76
C LYS A 108 6.26 -11.09 -18.12
N ALA A 109 5.65 -10.38 -17.18
CA ALA A 109 5.14 -9.03 -17.39
C ALA A 109 6.23 -8.06 -17.85
N PHE A 110 7.29 -7.95 -17.06
CA PHE A 110 8.39 -7.01 -17.29
C PHE A 110 9.15 -7.34 -18.57
N THR A 111 9.33 -8.64 -18.88
CA THR A 111 9.92 -9.07 -20.15
C THR A 111 9.07 -8.61 -21.33
N ALA A 112 7.75 -8.79 -21.27
CA ALA A 112 6.85 -8.38 -22.34
C ALA A 112 6.85 -6.86 -22.54
N TYR A 113 6.76 -6.08 -21.46
CA TYR A 113 6.85 -4.61 -21.52
C TYR A 113 8.16 -4.14 -22.16
N LYS A 114 9.30 -4.74 -21.76
CA LYS A 114 10.60 -4.44 -22.35
C LYS A 114 10.62 -4.71 -23.85
N GLU A 115 10.13 -5.86 -24.28
CA GLU A 115 10.08 -6.23 -25.69
C GLU A 115 9.19 -5.29 -26.51
N VAL A 116 8.05 -4.86 -25.94
CA VAL A 116 7.16 -3.87 -26.57
C VAL A 116 7.89 -2.54 -26.75
N LEU A 117 8.55 -2.03 -25.71
CA LEU A 117 9.31 -0.77 -25.78
C LEU A 117 10.48 -0.84 -26.75
N GLN A 118 11.11 -2.01 -26.91
CA GLN A 118 12.21 -2.22 -27.85
C GLN A 118 11.75 -2.42 -29.30
N SER A 119 10.45 -2.56 -29.54
CA SER A 119 9.87 -2.75 -30.88
C SER A 119 9.80 -1.43 -31.67
N SER A 120 9.49 -1.54 -32.97
CA SER A 120 9.22 -0.37 -33.82
C SER A 120 8.01 0.47 -33.37
N SER A 121 7.11 -0.13 -32.57
CA SER A 121 5.91 0.53 -32.03
C SER A 121 6.10 1.00 -30.59
N GLY A 122 7.30 0.88 -30.00
CA GLY A 122 7.52 1.17 -28.58
C GLY A 122 7.04 2.55 -28.11
N ASN A 123 7.11 3.57 -28.96
CA ASN A 123 6.65 4.92 -28.62
C ASN A 123 5.14 4.99 -28.39
N ASP A 124 4.35 4.13 -29.06
CA ASP A 124 2.89 4.09 -28.92
C ASP A 124 2.46 3.52 -27.54
N TYR A 125 3.37 2.84 -26.84
CA TYR A 125 3.13 2.18 -25.56
C TYR A 125 3.87 2.81 -24.39
N LEU A 126 4.74 3.79 -24.66
CA LEU A 126 5.58 4.40 -23.62
C LEU A 126 4.74 4.98 -22.49
N ASP A 127 3.67 5.70 -22.81
CA ASP A 127 2.77 6.31 -21.80
C ASP A 127 1.95 5.26 -21.02
N ARG A 128 1.76 4.06 -21.58
CA ARG A 128 1.05 2.94 -20.93
C ARG A 128 1.97 2.15 -19.99
N ILE A 129 3.25 2.02 -20.37
CA ILE A 129 4.23 1.19 -19.64
C ILE A 129 5.01 2.02 -18.61
N ALA A 130 5.43 3.23 -18.97
CA ALA A 130 6.34 4.03 -18.14
C ALA A 130 5.83 4.29 -16.72
N PRO A 131 4.53 4.56 -16.47
CA PRO A 131 4.04 4.80 -15.10
C PRO A 131 4.26 3.63 -14.13
N LYS A 132 4.55 2.42 -14.62
CA LYS A 132 4.88 1.24 -13.79
C LYS A 132 6.35 1.18 -13.37
N PHE A 133 7.19 2.05 -13.92
CA PHE A 133 8.66 2.00 -13.75
C PHE A 133 9.29 3.36 -13.44
N VAL A 134 8.52 4.45 -13.37
CA VAL A 134 9.03 5.78 -13.01
C VAL A 134 8.07 6.52 -12.09
N ASP A 135 8.61 7.30 -11.16
CA ASP A 135 7.83 8.20 -10.31
C ASP A 135 6.98 9.15 -11.19
N ALA A 136 5.71 9.37 -10.82
CA ALA A 136 4.79 10.23 -11.55
C ALA A 136 5.16 11.72 -11.43
N PHE A 137 5.86 12.07 -10.35
CA PHE A 137 6.25 13.43 -9.98
C PHE A 137 7.73 13.50 -9.64
N THR A 138 8.28 14.70 -9.65
CA THR A 138 9.68 14.91 -9.26
C THR A 138 9.86 14.62 -7.77
N VAL A 139 10.73 13.65 -7.47
CA VAL A 139 11.13 13.32 -6.09
C VAL A 139 12.52 13.89 -5.80
N THR A 140 12.64 14.54 -4.64
CA THR A 140 13.90 15.08 -4.12
C THR A 140 14.17 14.53 -2.72
N LYS A 141 15.42 14.16 -2.44
CA LYS A 141 15.86 13.82 -1.09
C LYS A 141 15.96 15.09 -0.25
N VAL A 142 15.32 15.13 0.92
CA VAL A 142 15.31 16.32 1.80
C VAL A 142 16.19 16.16 3.04
N MET A 143 16.14 14.99 3.69
CA MET A 143 16.97 14.70 4.87
C MET A 143 17.46 13.27 4.77
N ALA A 144 18.78 13.08 4.81
CA ALA A 144 19.42 11.77 4.76
C ALA A 144 20.71 11.79 5.58
N THR A 145 20.88 10.79 6.44
CA THR A 145 22.15 10.54 7.11
C THR A 145 22.55 9.07 6.95
N SER A 146 23.42 8.56 7.83
CA SER A 146 23.66 7.11 7.93
C SER A 146 22.67 6.41 8.86
N ALA A 147 21.89 7.18 9.61
CA ALA A 147 20.80 6.73 10.47
C ALA A 147 19.54 6.47 9.62
N ASN A 148 18.52 5.86 10.20
CA ASN A 148 17.19 5.88 9.62
C ASN A 148 16.49 7.18 10.01
N GLU A 149 15.82 7.84 9.07
CA GLU A 149 14.92 8.97 9.26
C GLU A 149 13.51 8.62 8.77
N ALA A 150 12.51 8.83 9.63
CA ALA A 150 11.14 8.42 9.34
C ALA A 150 10.09 9.35 9.96
N PHE A 151 8.83 9.12 9.60
CA PHE A 151 7.64 9.78 10.17
C PHE A 151 7.73 11.31 10.22
N GLY A 152 8.15 11.92 9.11
CA GLY A 152 8.24 13.38 9.01
C GLY A 152 6.86 14.07 8.97
N SER A 153 6.78 15.28 9.53
CA SER A 153 5.61 16.16 9.46
C SER A 153 6.00 17.62 9.28
N PHE A 154 5.26 18.36 8.47
CA PHE A 154 5.50 19.79 8.23
C PHE A 154 5.02 20.68 9.37
N SER A 155 5.76 21.78 9.60
CA SER A 155 5.25 22.95 10.32
C SER A 155 4.13 23.64 9.51
N SER A 156 3.34 24.49 10.17
CA SER A 156 2.20 25.17 9.54
C SER A 156 2.55 26.09 8.38
N ASP A 157 3.78 26.63 8.36
CA ASP A 157 4.31 27.45 7.26
C ASP A 157 5.00 26.63 6.17
N GLY A 158 5.18 25.32 6.38
CA GLY A 158 5.81 24.41 5.44
C GLY A 158 7.33 24.50 5.36
N ASP A 159 8.01 25.32 6.18
CA ASP A 159 9.47 25.49 6.11
C ASP A 159 10.24 24.52 7.02
N LYS A 160 9.57 23.88 7.99
CA LYS A 160 10.20 22.93 8.90
C LYS A 160 9.58 21.54 8.80
N ILE A 161 10.40 20.54 9.06
CA ILE A 161 10.02 19.14 9.17
C ILE A 161 10.43 18.65 10.55
N ILE A 162 9.49 18.17 11.36
CA ILE A 162 9.79 17.36 12.56
C ILE A 162 9.77 15.90 12.14
N TYR A 163 10.72 15.10 12.61
CA TYR A 163 10.86 13.69 12.25
C TYR A 163 11.55 12.89 13.36
N GLN A 164 11.53 11.56 13.28
CA GLN A 164 12.29 10.69 14.18
C GLN A 164 13.56 10.18 13.48
N SER A 165 14.65 10.01 14.24
CA SER A 165 15.88 9.39 13.75
C SER A 165 16.55 8.50 14.80
N ASP A 166 17.16 7.40 14.37
CA ASP A 166 17.87 6.43 15.23
C ASP A 166 19.37 6.77 15.42
N HIS A 167 19.76 8.02 15.14
CA HIS A 167 21.15 8.48 15.16
C HIS A 167 21.93 8.13 16.43
N ASN A 168 21.27 8.08 17.59
CA ASN A 168 21.89 7.80 18.89
C ASN A 168 21.72 6.34 19.36
N GLY A 169 21.18 5.47 18.52
CA GLY A 169 20.89 4.07 18.84
C GLY A 169 19.50 3.81 19.43
N ASN A 170 18.73 4.87 19.67
CA ASN A 170 17.30 4.89 19.97
C ASN A 170 16.62 5.95 19.09
N TRP A 171 15.28 5.89 18.98
CA TRP A 171 14.54 6.90 18.23
C TRP A 171 14.48 8.19 19.04
N ASP A 172 15.01 9.27 18.48
CA ASP A 172 14.92 10.63 19.01
C ASP A 172 14.22 11.55 18.00
N LEU A 173 13.66 12.66 18.48
CA LEU A 173 13.03 13.67 17.63
C LEU A 173 14.05 14.69 17.13
N PHE A 174 13.95 15.04 15.85
CA PHE A 174 14.75 16.05 15.19
C PHE A 174 13.88 17.01 14.38
N GLU A 175 14.29 18.26 14.29
CA GLU A 175 13.68 19.31 13.47
C GLU A 175 14.67 19.73 12.37
N TYR A 176 14.23 19.66 11.11
CA TYR A 176 14.97 20.14 9.94
C TYR A 176 14.30 21.39 9.38
N THR A 177 15.07 22.45 9.10
CA THR A 177 14.60 23.67 8.44
C THR A 177 14.99 23.64 6.97
N ILE A 178 14.01 23.64 6.07
CA ILE A 178 14.22 23.45 4.62
C ILE A 178 14.98 24.64 4.01
N SER A 179 14.61 25.86 4.35
CA SER A 179 15.22 27.08 3.80
C SER A 179 16.69 27.26 4.15
N THR A 180 17.10 26.89 5.37
CA THR A 180 18.47 27.06 5.86
C THR A 180 19.30 25.77 5.85
N GLN A 181 18.63 24.62 5.72
CA GLN A 181 19.21 23.28 5.85
C GLN A 181 19.79 22.98 7.24
N ASP A 182 19.30 23.69 8.26
CA ASP A 182 19.71 23.47 9.65
C ASP A 182 18.94 22.30 10.27
N THR A 183 19.64 21.50 11.09
CA THR A 183 19.06 20.39 11.84
C THR A 183 19.26 20.60 13.33
N ASN A 184 18.19 20.46 14.11
CA ASN A 184 18.19 20.56 15.57
C ASN A 184 17.64 19.27 16.18
N GLN A 185 18.35 18.71 17.14
CA GLN A 185 17.82 17.60 17.94
C GLN A 185 16.92 18.13 19.04
N ILE A 186 15.75 17.51 19.24
CA ILE A 186 14.71 17.92 20.18
C ILE A 186 14.73 17.05 21.44
N THR A 187 14.86 15.73 21.31
CA THR A 187 14.95 14.80 22.44
C THR A 187 16.30 14.09 22.48
N THR A 188 16.77 13.73 23.67
CA THR A 188 18.09 13.10 23.90
C THR A 188 17.99 11.98 24.95
N THR A 189 16.79 11.46 25.15
CA THR A 189 16.55 10.49 26.23
C THR A 189 16.94 9.09 25.76
N PRO A 190 17.15 8.12 26.67
CA PRO A 190 17.35 6.73 26.27
C PRO A 190 16.07 6.03 25.78
N ALA A 191 14.90 6.67 25.89
CA ALA A 191 13.64 6.11 25.44
C ALA A 191 13.50 6.26 23.93
N HIS A 192 12.52 5.55 23.37
CA HIS A 192 12.11 5.73 21.98
C HIS A 192 11.04 6.83 21.90
N GLU A 193 11.38 7.93 21.24
CA GLU A 193 10.47 9.00 20.84
C GLU A 193 10.15 8.91 19.34
N GLU A 194 8.86 8.78 19.02
CA GLU A 194 8.41 8.39 17.68
C GLU A 194 7.21 9.22 17.20
N SER A 195 6.94 9.14 15.89
CA SER A 195 5.74 9.68 15.21
C SER A 195 5.40 11.13 15.57
N PRO A 196 6.34 12.08 15.45
CA PRO A 196 6.08 13.46 15.80
C PRO A 196 5.18 14.18 14.80
N VAL A 197 4.33 15.06 15.30
CA VAL A 197 3.44 15.91 14.49
C VAL A 197 3.30 17.30 15.10
N TYR A 198 3.36 18.34 14.27
CA TYR A 198 3.09 19.70 14.71
C TYR A 198 1.61 19.94 14.94
N ASN A 199 1.28 20.69 15.97
CA ASN A 199 -0.02 21.35 16.03
C ASN A 199 -0.05 22.50 15.01
N PRO A 200 -1.03 22.56 14.08
CA PRO A 200 -1.03 23.56 13.01
C PRO A 200 -1.40 24.99 13.48
N LYS A 201 -1.83 25.18 14.74
CA LYS A 201 -2.29 26.47 15.27
C LYS A 201 -1.53 26.97 16.50
N THR A 202 -0.71 26.13 17.12
CA THR A 202 -0.01 26.44 18.37
C THR A 202 1.42 25.90 18.31
N ASN A 203 2.27 26.30 19.25
CA ASN A 203 3.68 25.86 19.27
C ASN A 203 3.88 24.50 19.98
N PHE A 204 2.89 23.61 19.86
CA PHE A 204 2.96 22.26 20.43
C PHE A 204 3.36 21.24 19.37
N ILE A 205 4.09 20.21 19.81
CA ILE A 205 4.33 18.97 19.04
C ILE A 205 3.71 17.82 19.82
N ALA A 206 2.93 16.96 19.16
CA ALA A 206 2.54 15.67 19.71
C ALA A 206 3.49 14.60 19.19
N TYR A 207 3.82 13.62 20.02
CA TYR A 207 4.70 12.50 19.68
C TYR A 207 4.42 11.36 20.66
N THR A 208 5.00 10.19 20.42
CA THR A 208 4.90 9.05 21.34
C THR A 208 6.22 8.80 22.04
N SER A 209 6.20 8.39 23.30
CA SER A 209 7.42 8.04 24.05
C SER A 209 7.22 6.83 24.95
N THR A 210 8.31 6.08 25.11
CA THR A 210 8.43 4.94 26.03
C THR A 210 9.02 5.32 27.40
N VAL A 211 9.21 6.63 27.67
CA VAL A 211 9.88 7.13 28.89
C VAL A 211 9.10 6.83 30.18
N GLU A 212 7.77 6.77 30.11
CA GLU A 212 6.87 6.54 31.24
C GLU A 212 6.10 5.22 31.08
N ASP A 213 6.78 4.10 30.85
CA ASP A 213 6.10 2.79 30.76
C ASP A 213 5.27 2.48 32.02
N HIS A 214 3.95 2.50 31.85
CA HIS A 214 2.95 2.29 32.90
C HIS A 214 2.49 0.83 33.03
N ARG A 215 3.13 -0.12 32.35
CA ARG A 215 2.77 -1.55 32.41
C ARG A 215 3.69 -2.35 33.31
N ASN A 216 3.14 -3.43 33.86
CA ASN A 216 3.90 -4.52 34.48
C ASN A 216 4.18 -5.64 33.46
N VAL A 217 4.57 -5.30 32.23
CA VAL A 217 4.98 -6.28 31.21
C VAL A 217 6.47 -6.62 31.33
N ASP A 218 6.93 -7.61 30.58
CA ASP A 218 8.35 -7.93 30.45
C ASP A 218 9.13 -6.66 30.06
N VAL A 219 10.23 -6.37 30.77
CA VAL A 219 11.09 -5.17 30.59
C VAL A 219 11.68 -5.05 29.19
N ASN A 220 11.52 -6.07 28.36
CA ASN A 220 11.96 -6.11 26.98
C ASN A 220 10.95 -5.50 25.99
N MET A 221 9.73 -5.15 26.41
CA MET A 221 8.70 -4.56 25.54
C MET A 221 8.03 -3.34 26.19
N LEU A 222 8.63 -2.17 26.00
CA LEU A 222 8.08 -0.90 26.47
C LEU A 222 6.84 -0.50 25.65
N VAL A 223 5.87 0.16 26.30
CA VAL A 223 4.74 0.83 25.63
C VAL A 223 4.99 2.27 25.34
N ARG A 224 4.26 2.78 24.36
CA ARG A 224 4.16 4.21 24.10
C ARG A 224 2.96 4.84 24.76
N ASP A 225 3.21 6.01 25.34
CA ASP A 225 2.20 7.02 25.61
C ASP A 225 2.36 8.19 24.64
N ILE A 226 1.30 8.97 24.46
CA ILE A 226 1.31 10.22 23.72
C ILE A 226 1.74 11.35 24.65
N PHE A 227 2.73 12.12 24.18
CA PHE A 227 3.25 13.30 24.83
C PHE A 227 2.99 14.55 24.01
N LEU A 228 2.83 15.68 24.70
CA LEU A 228 2.83 17.01 24.13
C LEU A 228 4.11 17.75 24.56
N TYR A 229 4.89 18.22 23.58
CA TYR A 229 6.01 19.14 23.81
C TYR A 229 5.55 20.58 23.62
N ASP A 230 5.43 21.30 24.73
CA ASP A 230 5.23 22.75 24.80
C ASP A 230 6.56 23.45 24.54
N ARG A 231 6.73 23.98 23.33
CA ARG A 231 7.98 24.61 22.91
C ARG A 231 8.19 26.02 23.47
N ASP A 232 7.12 26.67 23.93
CA ASP A 232 7.23 28.00 24.54
C ASP A 232 7.80 27.92 25.95
N ASN A 233 7.54 26.80 26.65
CA ASN A 233 7.99 26.57 28.03
C ASN A 233 8.98 25.41 28.16
N GLU A 234 9.41 24.82 27.04
CA GLU A 234 10.31 23.65 26.97
C GLU A 234 9.85 22.49 27.88
N ARG A 235 8.55 22.16 27.83
CA ARG A 235 7.94 21.17 28.74
C ARG A 235 7.30 20.02 27.97
N HIS A 236 7.65 18.79 28.35
CA HIS A 236 7.02 17.56 27.87
C HIS A 236 5.91 17.13 28.83
N ILE A 237 4.75 16.74 28.30
CA ILE A 237 3.53 16.46 29.06
C ILE A 237 2.95 15.13 28.56
N ASN A 238 2.94 14.09 29.38
CA ASN A 238 2.23 12.84 29.07
C ASN A 238 0.70 13.07 29.15
N VAL A 239 -0.03 12.71 28.09
CA VAL A 239 -1.49 12.90 27.99
C VAL A 239 -2.28 11.59 27.90
N THR A 240 -1.63 10.43 27.89
CA THR A 240 -2.31 9.12 27.85
C THR A 240 -1.80 8.16 28.93
N LEU A 241 -2.05 8.49 30.19
CA LEU A 241 -1.52 7.81 31.39
C LEU A 241 -2.10 6.40 31.68
N ASN A 242 -2.33 5.59 30.66
CA ASN A 242 -2.98 4.29 30.78
C ASN A 242 -2.02 3.17 30.36
N SER A 243 -2.40 1.91 30.58
CA SER A 243 -1.51 0.77 30.37
C SER A 243 -1.57 0.18 28.96
N SER A 244 -1.88 1.01 27.94
CA SER A 244 -1.98 0.60 26.54
C SER A 244 -0.83 1.13 25.70
N ASP A 245 -0.66 0.57 24.51
CA ASP A 245 0.15 1.17 23.46
C ASP A 245 -0.65 2.17 22.64
N ASP A 246 -0.32 3.44 22.85
CA ASP A 246 -0.92 4.57 22.15
C ASP A 246 0.04 5.08 21.08
N TRP A 247 -0.37 5.02 19.81
CA TRP A 247 0.52 5.30 18.67
C TRP A 247 -0.08 6.22 17.60
N LYS A 248 0.81 6.80 16.78
CA LYS A 248 0.58 7.67 15.61
C LYS A 248 -0.40 8.82 15.89
N PRO A 249 -0.09 9.73 16.83
CA PRO A 249 -0.90 10.91 17.04
C PRO A 249 -0.94 11.77 15.78
N LYS A 250 -2.12 12.25 15.42
CA LYS A 250 -2.33 13.21 14.32
C LYS A 250 -3.27 14.31 14.76
N PHE A 251 -2.77 15.55 14.69
CA PHE A 251 -3.63 16.72 14.93
C PHE A 251 -4.65 16.89 13.81
N SER A 252 -5.83 17.37 14.17
CA SER A 252 -6.77 17.93 13.23
C SER A 252 -6.20 19.20 12.57
N HIS A 253 -6.68 19.53 11.37
CA HIS A 253 -6.30 20.73 10.62
C HIS A 253 -6.52 22.06 11.38
N ASN A 254 -7.48 22.10 12.30
CA ASN A 254 -7.72 23.24 13.19
C ASN A 254 -6.93 23.16 14.51
N GLY A 255 -6.16 22.09 14.75
CA GLY A 255 -5.31 21.91 15.91
C GLY A 255 -6.05 21.64 17.23
N GLU A 256 -7.37 21.39 17.19
CA GLU A 256 -8.20 21.20 18.38
C GLU A 256 -8.35 19.75 18.83
N PHE A 257 -8.09 18.78 17.94
CA PHE A 257 -8.21 17.36 18.23
C PHE A 257 -6.94 16.60 17.87
N ILE A 258 -6.73 15.45 18.50
CA ILE A 258 -5.72 14.47 18.16
C ILE A 258 -6.42 13.13 17.91
N ALA A 259 -6.24 12.55 16.73
CA ALA A 259 -6.56 11.15 16.48
C ALA A 259 -5.33 10.28 16.76
N PHE A 260 -5.53 9.06 17.26
CA PHE A 260 -4.46 8.11 17.55
C PHE A 260 -5.01 6.68 17.59
N MET A 261 -4.12 5.70 17.53
CA MET A 261 -4.44 4.29 17.75
C MET A 261 -4.20 3.93 19.22
N SER A 262 -5.07 3.12 19.81
CA SER A 262 -4.86 2.53 21.13
C SER A 262 -5.39 1.11 21.22
N GLU A 263 -4.63 0.22 21.85
CA GLU A 263 -5.06 -1.16 22.16
C GLU A 263 -5.85 -1.30 23.48
N ARG A 264 -6.15 -0.20 24.18
CA ARG A 264 -6.67 -0.23 25.57
C ARG A 264 -7.95 -1.03 25.81
N ASP A 265 -8.71 -1.31 24.74
CA ASP A 265 -9.96 -2.04 24.79
C ASP A 265 -9.86 -3.49 24.28
N ASP A 266 -8.68 -3.93 23.86
CA ASP A 266 -8.45 -5.34 23.54
C ASP A 266 -8.17 -6.14 24.82
N LEU A 267 -9.21 -6.79 25.34
CA LEU A 267 -9.16 -7.56 26.59
C LEU A 267 -8.82 -9.04 26.38
N ARG A 268 -8.37 -9.44 25.19
CA ARG A 268 -8.01 -10.83 24.90
C ARG A 268 -6.73 -11.21 25.64
N ASP A 269 -6.69 -12.43 26.17
CA ASP A 269 -5.50 -13.00 26.81
C ASP A 269 -4.56 -13.57 25.72
N VAL A 270 -3.87 -12.66 25.02
CA VAL A 270 -2.97 -12.95 23.90
C VAL A 270 -1.62 -12.25 24.09
N ASP A 271 -0.63 -12.62 23.28
CA ASP A 271 0.63 -11.89 23.27
C ASP A 271 0.41 -10.43 22.85
N PHE A 272 1.21 -9.50 23.37
CA PHE A 272 1.11 -8.07 23.05
C PHE A 272 1.16 -7.80 21.54
N SER A 273 1.97 -8.55 20.80
CA SER A 273 2.06 -8.44 19.33
C SER A 273 0.78 -8.85 18.59
N GLN A 274 -0.19 -9.45 19.30
CA GLN A 274 -1.48 -9.90 18.76
C GLN A 274 -2.65 -9.01 19.19
N LEU A 275 -2.40 -8.00 20.03
CA LEU A 275 -3.42 -7.04 20.42
C LEU A 275 -3.82 -6.17 19.23
N LYS A 276 -5.08 -5.78 19.21
CA LYS A 276 -5.72 -5.00 18.16
C LYS A 276 -5.88 -3.56 18.60
N GLY A 277 -5.34 -2.66 17.77
CA GLY A 277 -5.51 -1.23 17.91
C GLY A 277 -6.89 -0.79 17.43
N GLU A 278 -7.44 0.20 18.12
CA GLU A 278 -8.66 0.91 17.74
C GLU A 278 -8.35 2.40 17.60
N ILE A 279 -9.11 3.11 16.77
CA ILE A 279 -8.97 4.56 16.62
C ILE A 279 -9.65 5.29 17.77
N TYR A 280 -8.92 6.24 18.35
CA TYR A 280 -9.40 7.19 19.34
C TYR A 280 -9.23 8.62 18.86
N VAL A 281 -10.08 9.51 19.36
CA VAL A 281 -9.96 10.95 19.20
C VAL A 281 -10.02 11.61 20.57
N MET A 282 -9.17 12.61 20.81
CA MET A 282 -9.16 13.41 22.03
C MET A 282 -9.04 14.91 21.72
N GLU A 283 -9.37 15.77 22.69
CA GLU A 283 -9.02 17.19 22.61
C GLU A 283 -7.49 17.36 22.62
N LYS A 284 -7.00 18.46 22.04
CA LYS A 284 -5.56 18.78 21.90
C LYS A 284 -4.75 18.77 23.20
N ASP A 285 -5.39 18.80 24.35
CA ASP A 285 -4.78 18.77 25.68
C ASP A 285 -4.88 17.41 26.39
N GLY A 286 -5.36 16.38 25.70
CA GLY A 286 -5.48 15.01 26.21
C GLY A 286 -6.84 14.65 26.80
N ARG A 287 -7.74 15.63 26.98
CA ARG A 287 -9.07 15.39 27.57
C ARG A 287 -10.03 14.77 26.56
N PHE A 288 -11.10 14.15 27.08
CA PHE A 288 -12.20 13.58 26.30
C PHE A 288 -11.77 12.60 25.21
N GLN A 289 -11.10 11.52 25.63
CA GLN A 289 -10.70 10.43 24.74
C GLN A 289 -11.93 9.57 24.39
N LEU A 290 -12.31 9.57 23.12
CA LEU A 290 -13.45 8.85 22.56
C LEU A 290 -12.94 7.74 21.64
N ARG A 291 -13.43 6.52 21.86
CA ARG A 291 -13.23 5.41 20.93
C ARG A 291 -14.11 5.61 19.70
N VAL A 292 -13.51 5.55 18.52
CA VAL A 292 -14.18 5.70 17.23
C VAL A 292 -14.51 4.35 16.61
N THR A 293 -13.58 3.40 16.65
CA THR A 293 -13.77 2.08 16.01
C THR A 293 -13.99 1.00 17.06
N ASN A 294 -14.77 -0.02 16.72
CA ASN A 294 -14.98 -1.19 17.56
C ASN A 294 -15.34 -2.38 16.67
N ASN A 295 -14.31 -3.07 16.18
CA ASN A 295 -14.47 -4.17 15.25
C ASN A 295 -13.43 -5.27 15.50
N ASP A 296 -13.46 -6.32 14.68
CA ASP A 296 -12.54 -7.46 14.81
C ASP A 296 -11.21 -7.25 14.05
N GLY A 297 -10.93 -6.06 13.52
CA GLY A 297 -9.70 -5.70 12.84
C GLY A 297 -8.69 -4.99 13.74
N PHE A 298 -7.49 -4.78 13.21
CA PHE A 298 -6.51 -3.83 13.69
C PHE A 298 -6.70 -2.53 12.92
N ASP A 299 -6.98 -1.44 13.63
CA ASP A 299 -7.21 -0.12 13.05
C ASP A 299 -6.06 0.84 13.39
N GLY A 300 -5.58 1.59 12.39
CA GLY A 300 -4.39 2.44 12.50
C GLY A 300 -4.40 3.69 11.63
N GLY A 301 -3.31 4.46 11.74
CA GLY A 301 -2.95 5.51 10.77
C GLY A 301 -3.97 6.64 10.57
N ALA A 302 -4.76 6.98 11.58
CA ALA A 302 -5.87 7.91 11.42
C ALA A 302 -5.43 9.33 10.97
N SER A 303 -6.18 9.95 10.05
CA SER A 303 -6.03 11.34 9.62
C SER A 303 -7.38 12.06 9.62
N ILE A 304 -7.46 13.17 10.36
CA ILE A 304 -8.72 13.91 10.58
C ILE A 304 -8.99 14.84 9.40
N ALA A 305 -10.17 14.68 8.78
CA ALA A 305 -10.62 15.52 7.67
C ALA A 305 -10.73 17.00 8.06
N PRO A 306 -10.38 17.94 7.17
CA PRO A 306 -10.52 19.37 7.43
C PRO A 306 -11.99 19.76 7.67
N GLY A 307 -12.20 20.80 8.47
CA GLY A 307 -13.55 21.24 8.87
C GLY A 307 -14.19 20.42 10.00
N SER A 308 -13.52 19.39 10.51
CA SER A 308 -13.98 18.59 11.66
C SER A 308 -14.18 19.45 12.91
N THR A 309 -15.29 19.19 13.61
CA THR A 309 -15.69 19.79 14.89
C THR A 309 -16.13 18.67 15.83
N GLU A 310 -16.42 18.99 17.10
CA GLU A 310 -16.98 18.00 18.03
C GLU A 310 -18.29 17.38 17.50
N GLU A 311 -19.14 18.16 16.83
CA GLU A 311 -20.45 17.71 16.34
C GLU A 311 -20.39 16.95 15.01
N ASN A 312 -19.47 17.36 14.11
CA ASN A 312 -19.41 16.88 12.72
C ASN A 312 -17.99 16.45 12.32
N GLY A 313 -17.24 15.83 13.24
CA GLY A 313 -15.89 15.34 12.97
C GLY A 313 -15.89 14.12 12.06
N SER A 314 -14.94 14.07 11.13
CA SER A 314 -14.70 12.93 10.25
C SER A 314 -13.20 12.65 10.12
N LEU A 315 -12.85 11.39 9.96
CA LEU A 315 -11.48 10.94 9.78
C LEU A 315 -11.40 9.77 8.79
N PHE A 316 -10.21 9.57 8.25
CA PHE A 316 -9.82 8.38 7.50
C PHE A 316 -8.85 7.57 8.33
N PHE A 317 -8.83 6.24 8.15
CA PHE A 317 -7.96 5.32 8.88
C PHE A 317 -7.76 4.05 8.05
N ASP A 318 -6.71 3.29 8.36
CA ASP A 318 -6.52 1.94 7.79
C ASP A 318 -7.07 0.87 8.74
N SER A 319 -7.64 -0.19 8.18
CA SER A 319 -8.20 -1.33 8.94
C SER A 319 -8.09 -2.64 8.16
N ASP A 320 -7.72 -3.71 8.85
CA ASP A 320 -7.69 -5.08 8.28
C ASP A 320 -8.97 -5.89 8.55
N GLN A 321 -10.06 -5.26 9.00
CA GLN A 321 -11.30 -5.94 9.41
C GLN A 321 -11.92 -6.83 8.30
N ASN A 322 -11.55 -6.62 7.03
CA ASN A 322 -11.98 -7.39 5.87
C ASN A 322 -10.87 -8.25 5.23
N GLY A 323 -9.76 -8.47 5.94
CA GLY A 323 -8.65 -9.33 5.52
C GLY A 323 -7.34 -8.57 5.33
N LYS A 324 -7.18 -7.87 4.20
CA LYS A 324 -6.07 -6.95 3.98
C LYS A 324 -6.40 -5.56 4.51
N PHE A 325 -5.38 -4.77 4.83
CA PHE A 325 -5.60 -3.38 5.21
C PHE A 325 -6.23 -2.60 4.07
N GLU A 326 -7.29 -1.87 4.38
CA GLU A 326 -7.97 -0.97 3.46
C GLU A 326 -8.19 0.37 4.15
N ILE A 327 -8.38 1.43 3.36
CA ILE A 327 -8.74 2.74 3.88
C ILE A 327 -10.24 2.78 4.16
N PHE A 328 -10.60 3.22 5.36
CA PHE A 328 -11.96 3.47 5.81
C PHE A 328 -12.14 4.94 6.18
N LYS A 329 -13.40 5.35 6.23
CA LYS A 329 -13.83 6.65 6.73
C LYS A 329 -14.80 6.46 7.87
N SER A 330 -14.68 7.28 8.91
CA SER A 330 -15.64 7.35 10.02
C SER A 330 -15.99 8.78 10.38
N ASN A 331 -17.12 8.97 11.06
CA ASN A 331 -17.34 10.12 11.92
C ASN A 331 -16.69 9.89 13.31
N PHE A 332 -16.62 10.92 14.17
CA PHE A 332 -16.05 10.78 15.53
C PHE A 332 -16.89 9.91 16.49
N LYS A 333 -18.14 9.58 16.13
CA LYS A 333 -19.03 8.75 16.95
C LYS A 333 -18.86 7.25 16.68
N GLY A 334 -18.26 6.89 15.54
CA GLY A 334 -18.09 5.49 15.16
C GLY A 334 -19.34 4.80 14.63
N ASP A 335 -20.45 5.53 14.43
CA ASP A 335 -21.73 4.97 14.00
C ASP A 335 -21.96 5.06 12.47
N ASP A 336 -20.98 5.59 11.74
CA ASP A 336 -20.97 5.71 10.28
C ASP A 336 -19.57 5.38 9.74
N ILE A 337 -19.27 4.09 9.60
CA ILE A 337 -18.00 3.59 9.08
C ILE A 337 -18.21 3.03 7.67
N THR A 338 -17.43 3.53 6.70
CA THR A 338 -17.50 3.10 5.29
C THR A 338 -16.12 2.78 4.74
N GLN A 339 -15.99 1.68 4.02
CA GLN A 339 -14.79 1.32 3.28
C GLN A 339 -14.62 2.23 2.04
N VAL A 340 -13.39 2.68 1.78
CA VAL A 340 -13.04 3.62 0.71
C VAL A 340 -12.23 2.95 -0.40
N THR A 341 -11.29 2.05 -0.06
CA THR A 341 -10.50 1.27 -1.02
C THR A 341 -10.94 -0.19 -1.04
N PHE A 342 -10.71 -0.89 -2.16
CA PHE A 342 -11.15 -2.27 -2.36
C PHE A 342 -10.10 -3.06 -3.16
N ASN A 343 -8.99 -3.40 -2.51
CA ASN A 343 -7.86 -4.12 -3.07
C ASN A 343 -7.58 -5.42 -2.28
N PRO A 344 -8.34 -6.50 -2.51
CA PRO A 344 -8.37 -7.69 -1.63
C PRO A 344 -7.05 -8.47 -1.52
N ASN A 345 -6.06 -8.17 -2.38
CA ASN A 345 -4.78 -8.86 -2.42
C ASN A 345 -3.61 -8.00 -1.90
N SER A 346 -3.86 -6.76 -1.51
CA SER A 346 -2.85 -5.78 -1.12
C SER A 346 -3.30 -4.95 0.07
N ASN A 347 -2.36 -4.38 0.80
CA ASN A 347 -2.61 -3.49 1.92
C ASN A 347 -2.59 -2.04 1.45
N ASP A 348 -3.61 -1.25 1.81
CA ASP A 348 -3.63 0.20 1.71
C ASP A 348 -3.59 0.80 3.13
N VAL A 349 -2.57 1.59 3.44
CA VAL A 349 -2.20 1.90 4.84
C VAL A 349 -1.83 3.39 5.03
N SER A 350 -2.06 3.89 6.26
CA SER A 350 -1.71 5.23 6.77
C SER A 350 -2.13 6.37 5.84
N PRO A 351 -3.45 6.61 5.70
CA PRO A 351 -3.96 7.70 4.90
C PRO A 351 -3.60 9.06 5.50
N ASP A 352 -3.31 10.04 4.65
CA ASP A 352 -3.26 11.46 5.00
C ASP A 352 -4.17 12.25 4.07
N VAL A 353 -5.05 13.08 4.64
CA VAL A 353 -6.03 13.87 3.89
C VAL A 353 -5.52 15.28 3.63
N SER A 354 -5.67 15.78 2.40
CA SER A 354 -5.23 17.12 2.01
C SER A 354 -5.93 18.22 2.82
N ALA A 355 -5.29 19.40 2.92
CA ALA A 355 -5.81 20.54 3.69
C ALA A 355 -7.18 21.05 3.24
N ASN A 356 -7.54 20.82 1.98
CA ASN A 356 -8.85 21.12 1.38
C ASN A 356 -9.82 19.91 1.38
N GLY A 357 -9.36 18.70 1.74
CA GLY A 357 -10.20 17.52 1.98
C GLY A 357 -10.64 16.77 0.72
N ASP A 358 -10.10 17.12 -0.45
CA ASP A 358 -10.48 16.51 -1.74
C ASP A 358 -9.58 15.33 -2.13
N LYS A 359 -8.38 15.22 -1.54
CA LYS A 359 -7.40 14.17 -1.82
C LYS A 359 -7.00 13.41 -0.57
N ILE A 360 -6.67 12.15 -0.78
CA ILE A 360 -6.06 11.26 0.23
C ILE A 360 -4.79 10.69 -0.39
N ALA A 361 -3.68 10.80 0.32
CA ALA A 361 -2.44 10.08 0.02
C ALA A 361 -2.32 8.89 0.97
N PHE A 362 -1.84 7.75 0.50
CA PHE A 362 -1.64 6.54 1.28
C PHE A 362 -0.53 5.72 0.63
N PHE A 363 -0.09 4.62 1.26
CA PHE A 363 0.85 3.70 0.63
C PHE A 363 0.24 2.31 0.43
N SER A 364 0.66 1.62 -0.63
CA SER A 364 0.09 0.33 -1.03
C SER A 364 1.15 -0.65 -1.52
N ASP A 365 1.02 -1.94 -1.19
CA ASP A 365 1.88 -3.02 -1.69
C ASP A 365 1.34 -3.70 -2.97
N ARG A 366 0.34 -3.10 -3.63
CA ARG A 366 -0.35 -3.69 -4.79
C ARG A 366 0.51 -3.92 -6.03
N ASP A 367 1.70 -3.31 -6.09
CA ASP A 367 2.67 -3.50 -7.17
C ASP A 367 3.88 -4.37 -6.77
N GLY A 368 3.83 -5.01 -5.59
CA GLY A 368 4.85 -5.94 -5.10
C GLY A 368 5.83 -5.36 -4.08
N ASN A 369 5.91 -4.04 -3.97
CA ASN A 369 6.59 -3.27 -2.93
C ASN A 369 5.70 -2.11 -2.49
N TYR A 370 5.98 -1.49 -1.35
CA TYR A 370 5.19 -0.36 -0.90
C TYR A 370 5.48 0.89 -1.70
N GLU A 371 4.43 1.46 -2.29
CA GLU A 371 4.47 2.65 -3.13
C GLU A 371 3.43 3.65 -2.67
N LEU A 372 3.66 4.94 -2.95
CA LEU A 372 2.71 5.98 -2.63
C LEU A 372 1.61 6.06 -3.68
N TYR A 373 0.40 6.29 -3.20
CA TYR A 373 -0.81 6.46 -3.99
C TYR A 373 -1.56 7.71 -3.55
N MET A 374 -2.32 8.28 -4.48
CA MET A 374 -3.27 9.35 -4.21
C MET A 374 -4.61 9.08 -4.88
N MET A 375 -5.69 9.47 -4.22
CA MET A 375 -7.06 9.33 -4.72
C MET A 375 -7.92 10.54 -4.33
N ASN A 376 -9.12 10.63 -4.91
CA ASN A 376 -10.16 11.52 -4.40
C ASN A 376 -10.65 11.01 -3.03
N SER A 377 -11.18 11.90 -2.19
CA SER A 377 -11.68 11.53 -0.85
C SER A 377 -12.92 10.61 -0.85
N ASP A 378 -13.51 10.34 -2.02
CA ASP A 378 -14.56 9.33 -2.23
C ASP A 378 -14.03 7.97 -2.71
N GLY A 379 -12.71 7.81 -2.82
CA GLY A 379 -12.03 6.58 -3.26
C GLY A 379 -11.80 6.48 -4.78
N SER A 380 -12.35 7.41 -5.57
CA SER A 380 -12.18 7.42 -7.03
C SER A 380 -10.83 8.01 -7.48
N ALA A 381 -10.50 7.80 -8.75
CA ALA A 381 -9.30 8.37 -9.39
C ALA A 381 -7.98 8.03 -8.66
N GLN A 382 -7.83 6.78 -8.24
CA GLN A 382 -6.58 6.29 -7.64
C GLN A 382 -5.44 6.37 -8.67
N MET A 383 -4.30 6.89 -8.25
CA MET A 383 -3.10 7.09 -9.05
C MET A 383 -1.87 6.76 -8.20
N ARG A 384 -0.99 5.92 -8.75
CA ARG A 384 0.35 5.66 -8.19
C ARG A 384 1.22 6.92 -8.37
N LEU A 385 1.96 7.30 -7.34
CA LEU A 385 2.79 8.49 -7.29
C LEU A 385 4.29 8.18 -7.41
N THR A 386 4.73 7.07 -6.82
CA THR A 386 6.13 6.62 -6.82
C THR A 386 6.23 5.26 -7.51
N SER A 387 7.38 5.00 -8.11
CA SER A 387 7.71 3.72 -8.72
C SER A 387 9.21 3.48 -8.66
N ASN A 388 9.63 2.73 -7.64
CA ASN A 388 11.02 2.38 -7.40
C ASN A 388 11.12 0.97 -6.78
N PRO A 389 12.25 0.24 -6.91
CA PRO A 389 12.43 -1.01 -6.17
C PRO A 389 12.44 -0.89 -4.63
N ALA A 390 12.55 0.33 -4.12
CA ALA A 390 12.49 0.67 -2.70
C ALA A 390 11.06 0.68 -2.16
N ASP A 391 10.91 0.56 -0.85
CA ASP A 391 9.64 0.82 -0.19
C ASP A 391 9.51 2.32 0.17
N ASP A 392 8.34 2.88 -0.12
CA ASP A 392 7.94 4.25 0.17
C ASP A 392 6.74 4.28 1.13
N PHE A 393 6.87 5.04 2.23
CA PHE A 393 5.94 4.94 3.36
C PHE A 393 5.50 6.29 3.94
N ASN A 394 4.35 6.25 4.63
CA ASN A 394 3.78 7.33 5.46
C ASN A 394 3.78 8.70 4.76
N PRO A 395 3.02 8.85 3.65
CA PRO A 395 2.90 10.13 2.96
C PRO A 395 2.23 11.18 3.86
N VAL A 396 2.70 12.42 3.80
CA VAL A 396 2.12 13.57 4.51
C VAL A 396 2.06 14.76 3.57
N PHE A 397 0.88 15.35 3.38
CA PHE A 397 0.74 16.57 2.58
C PHE A 397 1.43 17.76 3.23
N SER A 398 2.05 18.61 2.40
CA SER A 398 2.43 19.95 2.84
C SER A 398 1.19 20.80 3.15
N PRO A 399 1.28 21.82 4.03
CA PRO A 399 0.13 22.65 4.38
C PRO A 399 -0.52 23.36 3.19
N ASP A 400 0.25 23.63 2.14
CA ASP A 400 -0.20 24.25 0.89
C ASP A 400 -0.73 23.22 -0.14
N GLY A 401 -0.66 21.92 0.14
CA GLY A 401 -1.09 20.82 -0.73
C GLY A 401 -0.22 20.63 -1.98
N THR A 402 0.94 21.29 -2.08
CA THR A 402 1.81 21.22 -3.27
C THR A 402 2.84 20.10 -3.24
N LYS A 403 3.07 19.50 -2.07
CA LYS A 403 4.09 18.46 -1.88
C LYS A 403 3.57 17.35 -1.00
N ILE A 404 4.22 16.19 -1.12
CA ILE A 404 4.09 15.06 -0.19
C ILE A 404 5.47 14.77 0.38
N LEU A 405 5.58 14.76 1.71
CA LEU A 405 6.72 14.25 2.46
C LEU A 405 6.50 12.76 2.75
N PHE A 406 7.55 11.96 2.61
CA PHE A 406 7.50 10.54 2.89
C PHE A 406 8.90 10.04 3.25
N HIS A 407 9.01 8.81 3.74
CA HIS A 407 10.31 8.15 3.90
C HIS A 407 10.45 6.95 2.97
N SER A 408 11.68 6.70 2.55
CA SER A 408 12.00 5.68 1.55
C SER A 408 13.34 5.04 1.84
N ASN A 409 13.45 3.72 1.59
CA ASN A 409 14.72 3.00 1.68
C ASN A 409 15.55 3.04 0.38
N ARG A 410 15.21 3.92 -0.58
CA ARG A 410 15.86 4.02 -1.90
C ARG A 410 17.35 4.37 -1.89
N SER A 411 17.90 4.75 -0.73
CA SER A 411 19.34 4.98 -0.53
C SER A 411 20.07 3.90 0.27
N GLY A 412 19.37 2.83 0.66
CA GLY A 412 19.92 1.71 1.46
C GLY A 412 19.54 1.75 2.95
N ASN A 413 19.08 2.89 3.44
CA ASN A 413 18.48 3.16 4.75
C ASN A 413 17.24 4.05 4.54
N TYR A 414 16.36 4.16 5.54
CA TYR A 414 15.24 5.10 5.44
C TYR A 414 15.76 6.54 5.51
N ASP A 415 15.48 7.32 4.47
CA ASP A 415 15.71 8.77 4.42
C ASP A 415 14.37 9.46 4.15
N LEU A 416 14.29 10.78 4.37
CA LEU A 416 13.13 11.60 4.01
C LEU A 416 13.22 12.16 2.59
N TYR A 417 12.09 12.14 1.89
CA TYR A 417 11.93 12.61 0.53
C TYR A 417 10.71 13.52 0.36
N LEU A 418 10.80 14.42 -0.61
CA LEU A 418 9.72 15.31 -1.04
C LEU A 418 9.34 15.00 -2.48
N LEU A 419 8.06 14.74 -2.69
CA LEU A 419 7.41 14.65 -3.99
C LEU A 419 6.72 15.97 -4.29
N ASP A 420 7.05 16.63 -5.42
CA ASP A 420 6.46 17.90 -5.84
C ASP A 420 5.27 17.67 -6.80
N LEU A 421 4.05 17.89 -6.32
CA LEU A 421 2.81 17.67 -7.07
C LEU A 421 2.59 18.69 -8.20
N ASN A 422 3.33 19.80 -8.22
CA ASN A 422 3.29 20.77 -9.32
C ASN A 422 4.29 20.44 -10.43
N GLN A 423 5.23 19.53 -10.18
CA GLN A 423 6.26 19.13 -11.12
C GLN A 423 6.06 17.67 -11.48
N GLN A 424 5.21 17.43 -12.50
CA GLN A 424 5.17 16.13 -13.16
C GLN A 424 6.59 15.70 -13.50
N GLY A 425 6.87 14.41 -13.33
CA GLY A 425 8.14 13.83 -13.77
C GLY A 425 8.40 14.25 -15.22
N SER A 426 9.68 14.46 -15.57
CA SER A 426 10.01 14.66 -16.99
C SER A 426 9.45 13.50 -17.81
N ALA A 427 8.89 13.79 -18.99
CA ALA A 427 8.37 12.75 -19.89
C ALA A 427 9.40 11.60 -19.97
N PRO A 428 9.03 10.38 -19.55
CA PRO A 428 10.00 9.35 -19.27
C PRO A 428 10.70 8.97 -20.57
N ALA A 429 12.02 9.13 -20.61
CA ALA A 429 12.78 8.72 -21.77
C ALA A 429 12.73 7.19 -21.88
N MET A 430 12.44 6.66 -23.06
CA MET A 430 12.29 5.22 -23.28
C MET A 430 13.48 4.39 -22.77
N PHE A 431 14.71 4.89 -22.95
CA PHE A 431 15.91 4.21 -22.46
C PHE A 431 15.94 4.12 -20.92
N GLN A 432 15.39 5.12 -20.21
CA GLN A 432 15.30 5.13 -18.76
C GLN A 432 14.28 4.10 -18.29
N VAL A 433 13.12 4.02 -18.94
CA VAL A 433 12.08 3.02 -18.63
C VAL A 433 12.63 1.61 -18.84
N ILE A 434 13.30 1.36 -19.96
CA ILE A 434 13.95 0.06 -20.23
C ILE A 434 15.01 -0.26 -19.17
N ALA A 435 15.83 0.71 -18.76
CA ALA A 435 16.83 0.50 -17.72
C ALA A 435 16.19 0.15 -16.35
N ASN A 436 15.07 0.80 -16.01
CA ASN A 436 14.33 0.50 -14.78
C ASN A 436 13.68 -0.88 -14.83
N ILE A 437 13.14 -1.29 -15.99
CA ILE A 437 12.65 -2.66 -16.21
C ILE A 437 13.79 -3.67 -16.03
N ASP A 438 14.98 -3.39 -16.55
CA ASP A 438 16.15 -4.25 -16.39
C ASP A 438 16.59 -4.40 -14.94
N GLN A 439 16.52 -3.33 -14.15
CA GLN A 439 16.78 -3.38 -12.72
C GLN A 439 15.71 -4.21 -11.99
N ALA A 440 14.43 -4.01 -12.30
CA ALA A 440 13.33 -4.78 -11.72
C ALA A 440 13.45 -6.28 -12.02
N LEU A 441 13.81 -6.65 -13.26
CA LEU A 441 14.05 -8.04 -13.65
C LEU A 441 15.22 -8.72 -12.93
N GLN A 442 16.21 -7.95 -12.48
CA GLN A 442 17.35 -8.45 -11.69
C GLN A 442 17.00 -8.67 -10.21
N ALA A 443 15.96 -7.99 -9.71
CA ALA A 443 15.50 -8.11 -8.33
C ALA A 443 14.55 -9.31 -8.12
N LEU A 444 13.85 -9.75 -9.18
CA LEU A 444 13.07 -11.00 -9.24
C LEU A 444 13.97 -12.22 -9.34
#